data_AF-A0A0R1E9J6-F1
#
_entry.id   AF-A0A0R1E9J6-F1
#
_cell.length_a   1.000
_cell.length_b   1.000
_cell.length_c   1.000
_cell.angle_alpha   90.00
_cell.angle_beta   90.00
_cell.angle_gamma   90.00
#
_symmetry.space_group_name_H-M   'P 1'
#
loop_
_entity.id
_entity.type
_entity.pdbx_description
1 polymer ?
#
loop_
_entity_poly.entity_id
_entity_poly.type
_entity_poly.pdbx_seq_one_letter_code
_entity_poly.pdbx_strand_id
1 'polypeptide(L)'
;MTEFYNQAPTKEGYRFASEEPNGSKREEMGVIMNPGTPDEQLVVMGMYSSYDEKTDTETVTMYTADKDGYKARYQIKNRKLSPGALKSAAG
;
A
#
# COMPACT_ATOMS: atom_id res chain seq x y z
N MET A 1 15.19 -14.66 -11.59
CA MET A 1 14.50 -13.95 -10.50
C MET A 1 14.39 -12.52 -10.98
N THR A 2 13.23 -12.14 -11.50
CA THR A 2 13.06 -10.88 -12.26
C THR A 2 12.45 -9.86 -11.31
N GLU A 3 13.30 -9.06 -10.66
CA GLU A 3 12.85 -7.92 -9.87
C GLU A 3 12.42 -6.81 -10.83
N PHE A 4 11.11 -6.66 -11.03
CA PHE A 4 10.55 -5.57 -11.84
C PHE A 4 10.55 -4.28 -11.02
N TYR A 5 11.69 -3.60 -10.97
CA TYR A 5 11.76 -2.22 -10.49
C TYR A 5 11.14 -1.30 -11.53
N ASN A 6 9.89 -0.89 -11.31
CA ASN A 6 9.27 0.16 -12.12
C ASN A 6 9.35 1.48 -11.35
N GLN A 7 10.39 2.25 -11.65
CA GLN A 7 10.53 3.62 -11.16
C GLN A 7 10.11 4.58 -12.26
N ALA A 8 8.92 5.15 -12.15
CA ALA A 8 8.43 6.15 -13.08
C ALA A 8 8.56 7.54 -12.42
N PRO A 9 9.55 8.36 -12.82
CA PRO A 9 9.59 9.75 -12.41
C PRO A 9 8.46 10.49 -13.13
N THR A 10 7.42 10.86 -12.39
CA THR A 10 6.45 11.84 -12.87
C THR A 10 7.03 13.24 -12.65
N LYS A 11 6.66 14.20 -13.49
CA LYS A 11 7.18 15.59 -13.45
C LYS A 11 6.98 16.28 -12.08
N GLU A 12 6.11 15.72 -11.25
CA GLU A 12 5.66 16.23 -9.96
C GLU A 12 5.69 15.12 -8.86
N GLY A 13 6.45 14.03 -9.04
CA GLY A 13 6.40 12.91 -8.10
C GLY A 13 7.23 11.68 -8.46
N TYR A 14 7.19 10.65 -7.61
CA TYR A 14 7.83 9.36 -7.86
C TYR A 14 6.81 8.23 -7.75
N ARG A 15 7.01 7.17 -8.51
CA ARG A 15 6.36 5.87 -8.29
C ARG A 15 7.43 4.80 -8.19
N PHE A 16 7.27 3.92 -7.23
CA PHE A 16 8.09 2.78 -6.91
C PHE A 16 7.21 1.55 -6.83
N ALA A 17 7.52 0.52 -7.60
CA ALA A 17 6.89 -0.78 -7.44
C ALA A 17 7.99 -1.85 -7.37
N SER A 18 7.83 -2.78 -6.44
CA SER A 18 8.70 -3.93 -6.22
C SER A 18 7.83 -5.17 -6.00
N GLU A 19 8.14 -6.23 -6.73
CA GLU A 19 7.49 -7.52 -6.60
C GLU A 19 8.54 -8.54 -6.15
N GLU A 20 8.31 -9.11 -4.97
CA GLU A 20 9.17 -10.12 -4.39
C GLU A 20 8.81 -11.52 -4.93
N PRO A 21 9.79 -12.44 -5.05
CA PRO A 21 9.55 -13.80 -5.54
C PRO A 21 8.64 -14.63 -4.62
N ASN A 22 8.44 -14.20 -3.37
CA ASN A 22 7.52 -14.80 -2.40
C ASN A 22 6.04 -14.40 -2.64
N GLY A 23 5.74 -13.62 -3.69
CA GLY A 23 4.39 -13.14 -4.00
C GLY A 23 4.00 -11.85 -3.26
N SER A 24 4.86 -11.33 -2.39
CA SER A 24 4.66 -10.02 -1.78
C SER A 24 4.92 -8.92 -2.79
N LYS A 25 4.09 -7.87 -2.75
CA LYS A 25 4.22 -6.71 -3.63
C LYS A 25 4.21 -5.45 -2.81
N ARG A 26 5.14 -4.55 -3.09
CA ARG A 26 5.19 -3.21 -2.54
C ARG A 26 5.04 -2.21 -3.65
N GLU A 27 4.09 -1.31 -3.50
CA GLU A 27 3.93 -0.13 -4.34
C GLU A 27 3.95 1.12 -3.46
N GLU A 28 4.67 2.15 -3.88
CA GLU A 28 4.73 3.44 -3.20
C GLU A 28 4.78 4.53 -4.26
N MET A 29 4.02 5.59 -4.09
CA MET A 29 4.06 6.75 -4.95
C MET A 29 3.96 8.04 -4.14
N GLY A 30 4.81 9.00 -4.44
CA GLY A 30 4.70 10.37 -3.97
C GLY A 30 4.20 11.26 -5.09
N VAL A 31 3.15 12.03 -4.84
CA VAL A 31 2.56 12.98 -5.80
C VAL A 31 2.48 14.35 -5.14
N ILE A 32 3.02 15.38 -5.80
CA ILE A 32 2.80 16.78 -5.45
C ILE A 32 1.45 17.19 -6.04
N MET A 33 0.49 17.56 -5.19
CA MET A 33 -0.77 18.14 -5.64
C MET A 33 -0.67 19.66 -5.64
N ASN A 34 -1.27 20.27 -6.66
CA ASN A 34 -1.37 21.73 -6.86
C ASN A 34 -0.02 22.47 -6.85
N PRO A 35 0.98 22.04 -7.65
CA PRO A 35 2.27 22.73 -7.68
C PRO A 35 2.12 24.20 -8.11
N GLY A 36 2.85 25.08 -7.44
CA GLY A 36 2.82 26.52 -7.76
C GLY A 36 1.56 27.26 -7.28
N THR A 37 0.76 26.65 -6.40
CA THR A 37 -0.34 27.30 -5.67
C THR A 37 -0.04 27.33 -4.16
N PRO A 38 -0.68 28.19 -3.36
CA PRO A 38 -0.53 28.16 -1.90
C PRO A 38 -1.03 26.85 -1.24
N ASP A 39 -1.78 26.03 -1.99
CA ASP A 39 -2.27 24.70 -1.57
C ASP A 39 -1.38 23.55 -2.08
N GLU A 40 -0.12 23.84 -2.42
CA GLU A 40 0.87 22.83 -2.78
C GLU A 40 1.06 21.83 -1.62
N GLN A 41 0.85 20.54 -1.89
CA GLN A 41 0.97 19.49 -0.89
C GLN A 41 1.62 18.23 -1.47
N LEU A 42 2.60 17.69 -0.73
CA LEU A 42 3.15 16.37 -1.02
C LEU A 42 2.26 15.30 -0.40
N VAL A 43 1.76 14.38 -1.21
CA VAL A 43 1.02 13.20 -0.74
C VAL A 43 1.79 11.95 -1.11
N VAL A 44 2.15 11.16 -0.11
CA VAL A 44 2.80 9.86 -0.28
C VAL A 44 1.79 8.78 0.01
N MET A 45 1.52 7.93 -0.97
CA MET A 45 0.63 6.78 -0.84
C MET A 45 1.41 5.51 -1.13
N GLY A 46 1.25 4.49 -0.30
CA GLY A 46 1.82 3.19 -0.58
C GLY A 46 0.91 2.05 -0.19
N MET A 47 1.18 0.91 -0.78
CA MET A 47 0.54 -0.36 -0.57
C MET A 47 1.62 -1.42 -0.40
N TYR A 48 1.53 -2.17 0.69
CA TYR A 48 2.26 -3.41 0.86
C TYR A 48 1.29 -4.56 0.90
N SER A 49 1.42 -5.51 -0.02
CA SER A 49 0.66 -6.75 -0.04
C SER A 49 1.58 -7.92 0.22
N SER A 50 1.16 -8.84 1.09
CA SER A 50 1.85 -10.09 1.33
C SER A 50 0.84 -11.22 1.33
N TYR A 51 1.20 -12.31 0.68
CA TYR A 51 0.36 -13.49 0.55
C TYR A 51 0.96 -14.63 1.35
N ASP A 52 0.17 -15.20 2.25
CA ASP A 52 0.54 -16.37 3.03
C ASP A 52 -0.17 -17.62 2.48
N GLU A 53 0.60 -18.49 1.81
CA GLU A 53 0.11 -19.74 1.22
C GLU A 53 -0.42 -20.73 2.27
N LYS A 54 0.08 -20.67 3.51
CA LYS A 54 -0.31 -21.62 4.58
C LYS A 54 -1.73 -21.38 5.07
N THR A 55 -2.12 -20.11 5.18
CA THR A 55 -3.41 -19.69 5.73
C THR A 55 -4.39 -19.19 4.66
N ASP A 56 -3.97 -19.15 3.38
CA ASP A 56 -4.72 -18.55 2.27
C ASP A 56 -5.15 -17.11 2.59
N THR A 57 -4.23 -16.37 3.22
CA THR A 57 -4.45 -15.00 3.68
C THR A 57 -3.67 -14.02 2.83
N GLU A 58 -4.37 -13.09 2.19
CA GLU A 58 -3.77 -11.91 1.59
C GLU A 58 -3.87 -10.75 2.59
N THR A 59 -2.73 -10.22 3.00
CA THR A 59 -2.65 -9.03 3.86
C THR A 59 -2.22 -7.85 3.03
N VAL A 60 -3.04 -6.80 2.98
CA VAL A 60 -2.78 -5.56 2.26
C VAL A 60 -2.76 -4.40 3.25
N THR A 61 -1.63 -3.72 3.35
CA THR A 61 -1.45 -2.53 4.17
C THR A 61 -1.30 -1.32 3.27
N MET A 62 -2.24 -0.39 3.35
CA MET A 62 -2.23 0.87 2.62
C MET A 62 -1.84 1.98 3.59
N TYR A 63 -0.95 2.87 3.19
CA TYR A 63 -0.61 4.06 3.96
C TYR A 63 -0.70 5.30 3.09
N THR A 64 -1.12 6.39 3.70
CA THR A 64 -1.21 7.71 3.08
C THR A 64 -0.63 8.71 4.05
N ALA A 65 0.41 9.40 3.64
CA ALA A 65 0.96 10.56 4.34
C ALA A 65 0.57 11.79 3.52
N ASP A 66 -0.23 12.65 4.14
CA ASP A 66 -0.69 13.91 3.57
C ASP A 66 -0.55 15.03 4.62
N LYS A 67 -1.01 16.25 4.29
CA LYS A 67 -0.93 17.41 5.19
C LYS A 67 -1.71 17.22 6.51
N ASP A 68 -2.72 16.36 6.52
CA ASP A 68 -3.51 16.01 7.71
C ASP A 68 -2.88 14.85 8.52
N GLY A 69 -1.67 14.43 8.15
CA GLY A 69 -0.86 13.44 8.88
C GLY A 69 -0.77 12.07 8.21
N TYR A 70 -0.29 11.09 8.98
CA TYR A 70 -0.10 9.72 8.53
C TYR A 70 -1.33 8.86 8.84
N LYS A 71 -1.92 8.27 7.79
CA LYS A 71 -3.08 7.38 7.87
C LYS A 71 -2.69 6.01 7.32
N ALA A 72 -2.70 4.99 8.17
CA ALA A 72 -2.53 3.60 7.75
C ALA A 72 -3.85 2.83 7.84
N ARG A 73 -4.11 1.98 6.86
CA ARG A 73 -5.23 1.04 6.83
C ARG A 73 -4.70 -0.34 6.47
N TYR A 74 -5.04 -1.34 7.27
CA TYR A 74 -4.75 -2.73 6.96
C TYR A 74 -6.04 -3.43 6.54
N GLN A 75 -5.93 -4.30 5.55
CA GLN A 75 -6.99 -5.17 5.08
C GLN A 75 -6.44 -6.59 5.05
N ILE A 76 -7.11 -7.48 5.76
CA ILE A 76 -6.80 -8.91 5.74
C ILE A 76 -7.92 -9.57 4.96
N LYS A 77 -7.60 -10.06 3.77
CA LYS A 77 -8.48 -10.87 2.94
C LYS A 77 -8.07 -12.32 3.11
N ASN A 78 -8.73 -13.01 4.02
CA ASN A 78 -8.60 -14.46 4.12
C ASN A 78 -9.84 -15.09 3.48
N ARG A 79 -9.66 -15.89 2.42
CA ARG A 79 -10.80 -16.53 1.73
C ARG A 79 -11.42 -17.67 2.55
N LYS A 80 -10.72 -18.16 3.57
CA LYS A 80 -11.17 -19.19 4.52
C LYS A 80 -11.81 -18.64 5.79
N LEU A 81 -11.48 -17.42 6.22
CA LEU A 81 -12.09 -16.83 7.41
C LEU A 81 -13.47 -16.27 7.06
N SER A 82 -14.49 -17.04 7.41
CA SER A 82 -15.88 -16.57 7.40
C SER A 82 -16.01 -15.28 8.23
N PRO A 83 -17.01 -14.42 7.93
CA PRO A 83 -17.28 -13.20 8.70
C PRO A 83 -17.43 -13.42 10.22
N GLY A 84 -17.72 -14.65 10.65
CA GLY A 84 -17.81 -15.03 12.07
C GLY A 84 -16.47 -14.99 12.81
N ALA A 85 -15.34 -15.22 12.14
CA ALA A 85 -14.03 -15.22 12.79
C ALA A 85 -13.47 -13.80 13.01
N LEU A 86 -13.89 -12.83 12.19
CA LEU A 86 -13.50 -11.41 12.31
C LEU A 86 -14.14 -10.72 13.53
N LYS A 87 -15.26 -11.24 14.06
CA LYS A 87 -15.90 -10.68 15.26
C LYS A 87 -15.14 -10.91 16.56
N SER A 88 -14.23 -11.87 16.62
CA SER A 88 -13.51 -12.21 17.87
C SER A 88 -12.22 -11.40 18.09
N ALA A 89 -11.82 -10.54 17.15
CA ALA A 89 -10.60 -9.72 17.26
C ALA A 89 -10.87 -8.25 17.63
N ALA A 90 -12.13 -7.87 17.83
CA ALA A 90 -12.53 -6.59 18.41
C ALA A 90 -12.99 -6.83 19.86
N GLY A 91 -12.04 -7.12 20.73
CA GLY A 91 -12.20 -7.14 22.18
C GLY A 91 -11.49 -5.95 22.79
#